data_AF-A0A0D8FUX1-F1
#
_entry.id   AF-A0A0D8FUX1-F1
#
_cell.length_a   1.000
_cell.length_b   1.000
_cell.length_c   1.000
_cell.angle_alpha   90.00
_cell.angle_beta   90.00
_cell.angle_gamma   90.00
#
_symmetry.space_group_name_H-M   'P 1'
#
loop_
_entity.id
_entity.type
_entity.pdbx_description
1 polymer ?
#
loop_
_entity_poly.entity_id
_entity_poly.type
_entity_poly.pdbx_seq_one_letter_code
_entity_poly.pdbx_strand_id
1 'polypeptide(L)'
;MMSPDDFYEWHEEARQGDIVLCGVSRIVADDRHSPAQWESLDTHFLEIEDGWGAGRSLGVAAGLGLAMVTTHDCQLDKEWNQRVRKLERTGIPRELAEREAASDVSLDRTLIVSPLVDPSELRGGQGNLLAGKVIGYLPVPTHPDNLVTECVVDLTYQCTIDRLDVAKITSITEAARKQLRYALIQLAALRTADLGFEVEAVVGRTIQKVEVPARDPLTVHLQLDDGQVIQLLQQPGTPDQQTGRTGDFFSSGGHS
;
A
#
# COMPACT_ATOMS: atom_id res chain seq x y z
N MET A 1 -17.66 -0.79 3.46
CA MET A 1 -16.91 0.40 3.01
C MET A 1 -17.37 1.58 3.84
N MET A 2 -16.45 2.46 4.23
CA MET A 2 -16.77 3.71 4.94
C MET A 2 -17.54 4.65 3.98
N SER A 3 -18.45 5.47 4.50
CA SER A 3 -19.13 6.46 3.67
C SER A 3 -18.14 7.55 3.23
N PRO A 4 -18.35 8.25 2.10
CA PRO A 4 -17.49 9.36 1.69
C PRO A 4 -17.33 10.44 2.78
N ASP A 5 -18.43 10.77 3.48
CA ASP A 5 -18.45 11.78 4.56
C ASP A 5 -17.62 11.36 5.78
N ASP A 6 -17.54 10.05 6.05
CA ASP A 6 -16.72 9.51 7.12
C ASP A 6 -15.26 9.27 6.70
N PHE A 7 -14.98 9.29 5.39
CA PHE A 7 -13.67 8.97 4.83
C PHE A 7 -12.82 10.22 4.56
N TYR A 8 -13.42 11.30 4.03
CA TYR A 8 -12.69 12.49 3.60
C TYR A 8 -12.76 13.66 4.59
N GLU A 9 -11.65 14.37 4.76
CA GLU A 9 -11.56 15.61 5.53
C GLU A 9 -10.42 16.46 4.97
N TRP A 10 -10.65 17.76 4.76
CA TRP A 10 -9.59 18.66 4.32
C TRP A 10 -8.78 19.21 5.50
N HIS A 11 -7.45 19.22 5.35
CA HIS A 11 -6.54 19.97 6.21
C HIS A 11 -5.33 20.47 5.43
N GLU A 12 -4.72 21.56 5.91
CA GLU A 12 -3.59 22.20 5.22
C GLU A 12 -2.26 21.46 5.44
N GLU A 13 -2.04 20.95 6.66
CA GLU A 13 -0.80 20.28 7.03
C GLU A 13 -0.63 18.96 6.26
N ALA A 14 0.61 18.58 5.95
CA ALA A 14 0.88 17.27 5.35
C ALA A 14 0.70 16.17 6.40
N ARG A 15 -0.05 15.12 6.08
CA ARG A 15 -0.26 13.98 6.98
C ARG A 15 -0.27 12.65 6.25
N GLN A 16 -0.07 11.58 7.02
CA GLN A 16 -0.32 10.23 6.55
C GLN A 16 -1.79 10.13 6.08
N GLY A 17 -2.01 9.58 4.89
CA GLY A 17 -3.33 9.45 4.29
C GLY A 17 -3.75 10.62 3.40
N ASP A 18 -2.92 11.67 3.25
CA ASP A 18 -3.13 12.67 2.21
C ASP A 18 -3.16 11.99 0.83
N ILE A 19 -4.11 12.37 -0.03
CA ILE A 19 -4.15 11.93 -1.41
C ILE A 19 -3.57 13.05 -2.27
N VAL A 20 -2.51 12.72 -2.99
CA VAL A 20 -1.72 13.66 -3.79
C VAL A 20 -1.70 13.21 -5.25
N LEU A 21 -1.62 14.17 -6.16
CA LEU A 21 -1.22 13.95 -7.53
C LEU A 21 0.30 14.07 -7.59
N CYS A 22 0.97 13.06 -8.14
CA CYS A 22 2.42 13.02 -8.23
C CYS A 22 2.89 12.27 -9.48
N GLY A 23 4.15 12.49 -9.84
CA GLY A 23 4.86 11.66 -10.80
C GLY A 23 5.31 10.36 -10.13
N VAL A 24 4.90 9.22 -10.71
CA VAL A 24 5.41 7.90 -10.35
C VAL A 24 6.37 7.48 -11.44
N SER A 25 7.57 7.05 -11.05
CA SER A 25 8.55 6.49 -11.98
C SER A 25 9.17 5.24 -11.39
N ARG A 26 9.51 4.30 -12.26
CA ARG A 26 10.17 3.05 -11.90
C ARG A 26 11.20 2.65 -12.94
N ILE A 27 12.26 2.04 -12.45
CA ILE A 27 13.24 1.36 -13.29
C ILE A 27 12.63 0.03 -13.74
N VAL A 28 12.68 -0.22 -15.04
CA VAL A 28 12.22 -1.48 -15.65
C VAL A 28 13.44 -2.26 -16.11
N ALA A 29 13.52 -3.52 -15.70
CA ALA A 29 14.56 -4.43 -16.13
C ALA A 29 14.39 -4.84 -17.61
N ASP A 30 15.35 -5.59 -18.15
CA ASP A 30 15.37 -6.03 -19.55
C ASP A 30 14.11 -6.80 -19.97
N ASP A 31 13.43 -7.45 -19.02
CA ASP A 31 12.17 -8.17 -19.24
C ASP A 31 10.97 -7.25 -19.54
N ARG A 32 11.16 -5.94 -19.36
CA ARG A 32 10.15 -4.89 -19.52
C ARG A 32 8.86 -5.17 -18.75
N HIS A 33 8.93 -5.92 -17.65
CA HIS A 33 7.72 -6.30 -16.94
C HIS A 33 7.05 -5.07 -16.30
N SER A 34 5.77 -4.90 -16.60
CA SER A 34 4.86 -4.00 -15.90
C SER A 34 3.68 -4.79 -15.35
N PRO A 35 3.32 -4.61 -14.06
CA PRO A 35 2.01 -5.04 -13.58
C PRO A 35 0.91 -4.40 -14.43
N ALA A 36 -0.05 -5.19 -14.93
CA ALA A 36 -1.10 -4.68 -15.82
C ALA A 36 -1.90 -3.53 -15.17
N GLN A 37 -2.12 -3.61 -13.85
CA GLN A 37 -2.77 -2.58 -13.04
C GLN A 37 -2.02 -1.23 -12.96
N TRP A 38 -0.83 -1.14 -13.55
CA TRP A 38 0.05 0.03 -13.54
C TRP A 38 0.22 0.63 -14.93
N GLU A 39 -0.47 0.11 -15.95
CA GLU A 39 -0.37 0.63 -17.32
C GLU A 39 -0.67 2.13 -17.38
N SER A 40 -1.62 2.61 -16.59
CA SER A 40 -1.92 4.05 -16.45
C SER A 40 -0.77 4.86 -15.83
N LEU A 41 -0.05 4.28 -14.86
CA LEU A 41 1.12 4.89 -14.21
C LEU A 41 2.38 4.81 -15.07
N ASP A 42 2.42 3.91 -16.06
CA ASP A 42 3.53 3.67 -16.97
C ASP A 42 3.28 4.30 -18.36
N THR A 43 2.48 5.36 -18.42
CA THR A 43 2.09 6.04 -19.67
C THR A 43 3.28 6.41 -20.57
N HIS A 44 4.43 6.72 -19.98
CA HIS A 44 5.65 7.05 -20.69
C HIS A 44 6.73 6.01 -20.43
N PHE A 45 7.46 5.64 -21.48
CA PHE A 45 8.65 4.79 -21.40
C PHE A 45 9.84 5.52 -22.03
N LEU A 46 10.94 5.61 -21.29
CA LEU A 46 12.21 6.14 -21.74
C LEU A 46 13.26 5.04 -21.67
N GLU A 47 14.00 4.85 -22.75
CA GLU A 47 15.18 4.01 -22.77
C GLU A 47 16.43 4.89 -22.69
N ILE A 48 17.22 4.70 -21.64
CA ILE A 48 18.47 5.42 -21.41
C ILE A 48 19.60 4.53 -21.92
N GLU A 49 20.17 4.90 -23.07
CA GLU A 49 21.32 4.20 -23.64
C GLU A 49 22.51 4.22 -22.68
N ASP A 50 23.16 3.07 -22.50
CA ASP A 50 24.29 2.87 -21.59
C ASP A 50 24.00 3.29 -20.13
N GLY A 51 22.73 3.27 -19.70
CA GLY A 51 22.31 3.72 -18.37
C GLY A 51 22.92 2.92 -17.20
N TRP A 52 23.33 1.67 -17.44
CA TRP A 52 24.05 0.85 -16.45
C TRP A 52 25.57 0.81 -16.69
N GLY A 53 26.06 1.46 -17.74
CA GLY A 53 27.40 1.23 -18.28
C GLY A 53 27.52 -0.10 -19.06
N ALA A 54 28.63 -0.23 -19.81
CA ALA A 54 28.97 -1.43 -20.59
C ALA A 54 27.96 -1.80 -21.71
N GLY A 55 27.30 -0.80 -22.30
CA GLY A 55 26.38 -0.96 -23.43
C GLY A 55 24.99 -1.49 -23.04
N ARG A 56 24.63 -1.43 -21.75
CA ARG A 56 23.33 -1.89 -21.27
C ARG A 56 22.37 -0.72 -21.08
N SER A 57 21.28 -0.74 -21.84
CA SER A 57 20.19 0.23 -21.72
C SER A 57 19.47 0.10 -20.38
N LEU A 58 18.95 1.20 -19.87
CA LEU A 58 18.08 1.26 -18.70
C LEU A 58 16.68 1.71 -19.13
N GLY A 59 15.67 0.89 -18.88
CA GLY A 59 14.27 1.27 -19.09
C GLY A 59 13.74 2.06 -17.90
N VAL A 60 13.03 3.15 -18.17
CA VAL A 60 12.30 3.92 -17.16
C VAL A 60 10.86 4.04 -17.61
N ALA A 61 9.94 3.53 -16.81
CA ALA A 61 8.51 3.78 -16.98
C ALA A 61 8.09 4.90 -16.02
N ALA A 62 7.26 5.82 -16.50
CA ALA A 62 6.82 6.97 -15.72
C ALA A 62 5.44 7.46 -16.15
N GLY A 63 4.75 8.10 -15.23
CA GLY A 63 3.43 8.67 -15.45
C GLY A 63 2.96 9.50 -14.27
N LEU A 64 1.79 10.10 -14.43
CA LEU A 64 1.12 10.85 -13.36
C LEU A 64 0.02 9.97 -12.77
N GLY A 65 -0.09 9.99 -11.45
CA GLY A 65 -1.12 9.23 -10.76
C GLY A 65 -1.51 9.86 -9.44
N LEU A 66 -2.71 9.51 -8.98
CA LEU A 66 -3.08 9.75 -7.59
C LEU A 66 -2.34 8.73 -6.72
N ALA A 67 -1.81 9.20 -5.59
CA ALA A 67 -1.18 8.35 -4.59
C ALA A 67 -1.57 8.81 -3.19
N MET A 68 -1.65 7.87 -2.26
CA MET A 68 -1.88 8.14 -0.86
C MET A 68 -0.53 8.17 -0.12
N VAL A 69 -0.32 9.21 0.69
CA VAL A 69 0.85 9.33 1.55
C VAL A 69 0.81 8.23 2.62
N THR A 70 1.76 7.32 2.58
CA THR A 70 1.88 6.23 3.56
C THR A 70 2.95 6.50 4.61
N THR A 71 3.77 7.55 4.40
CA THR A 71 4.71 8.08 5.41
C THR A 71 3.99 8.35 6.72
N HIS A 72 4.50 7.79 7.80
CA HIS A 72 3.90 7.99 9.12
C HIS A 72 4.12 9.43 9.62
N ASP A 73 3.15 9.98 10.35
CA ASP A 73 3.20 11.36 10.84
C ASP A 73 4.46 11.68 11.67
N CYS A 74 5.00 10.71 12.42
CA CYS A 74 6.25 10.91 13.16
C CYS A 74 7.51 11.06 12.28
N GLN A 75 7.44 10.63 11.03
CA GLN A 75 8.51 10.88 10.06
C GLN A 75 8.28 12.17 9.27
N LEU A 76 7.03 12.60 9.14
CA LEU A 76 6.72 13.92 8.62
C LEU A 76 7.30 14.98 9.57
N ASP A 77 7.95 15.99 8.99
CA ASP A 77 8.54 17.14 9.68
C ASP A 77 9.62 16.77 10.72
N LYS A 78 10.28 15.61 10.59
CA LYS A 78 11.33 15.18 11.51
C LYS A 78 12.55 16.11 11.42
N GLU A 79 13.01 16.39 10.20
CA GLU A 79 14.16 17.26 9.95
C GLU A 79 13.84 18.71 10.30
N TRP A 80 12.63 19.15 9.97
CA TRP A 80 12.08 20.44 10.41
C TRP A 80 12.10 20.57 11.94
N ASN A 81 11.56 19.58 12.67
CA ASN A 81 11.55 19.56 14.13
C ASN A 81 12.97 19.59 14.72
N GLN A 82 13.93 18.87 14.10
CA GLN A 82 15.33 18.92 14.51
C GLN A 82 15.95 20.31 14.27
N ARG A 83 15.63 20.94 13.14
CA ARG A 83 16.11 22.28 12.78
C ARG A 83 15.58 23.33 13.77
N VAL A 84 14.29 23.31 14.07
CA VAL A 84 13.65 24.20 15.07
C VAL A 84 14.34 24.07 16.42
N ARG A 85 14.48 22.84 16.93
CA ARG A 85 15.15 22.59 18.23
C ARG A 85 16.61 23.05 18.24
N LYS A 86 17.32 22.95 17.11
CA LYS A 86 18.71 23.43 16.99
C LYS A 86 18.77 24.96 17.06
N LEU A 87 17.85 25.65 16.39
CA LEU A 87 17.75 27.11 16.40
C LEU A 87 17.37 27.63 17.79
N GLU A 88 16.40 27.00 18.46
CA GLU A 88 16.02 27.36 19.83
C GLU A 88 17.19 27.24 20.81
N ARG A 89 18.03 26.19 20.69
CA ARG A 89 19.24 26.04 21.52
C ARG A 89 20.28 27.14 21.31
N THR A 90 20.27 27.80 20.16
CA THR A 90 21.13 28.96 19.88
C THR A 90 20.56 30.28 20.39
N GLY A 91 19.41 30.24 21.08
CA GLY A 91 18.75 31.40 21.66
C GLY A 91 17.76 32.10 20.70
N ILE A 92 17.46 31.50 19.55
CA ILE A 92 16.46 32.03 18.62
C ILE A 92 15.06 31.75 19.16
N PRO A 93 14.17 32.76 19.26
CA PRO A 93 12.79 32.55 19.66
C PRO A 93 12.07 31.54 18.77
N ARG A 94 11.21 30.70 19.36
CA ARG A 94 10.51 29.62 18.66
C ARG A 94 9.84 30.04 17.35
N GLU A 95 9.08 31.12 17.35
CA GLU A 95 8.39 31.60 16.14
C GLU A 95 9.35 31.97 14.99
N LEU A 96 10.55 32.44 15.30
CA LEU A 96 11.58 32.73 14.30
C LEU A 96 12.26 31.44 13.85
N ALA A 97 12.51 30.51 14.78
CA ALA A 97 13.06 29.20 14.47
C ALA A 97 12.15 28.39 13.54
N GLU A 98 10.84 28.39 13.79
CA GLU A 98 9.82 27.74 12.96
C GLU A 98 9.76 28.36 11.55
N ARG A 99 9.80 29.69 11.45
CA ARG A 99 9.84 30.41 10.17
C ARG A 99 11.11 30.09 9.37
N GLU A 100 12.27 30.10 10.01
CA GLU A 100 13.54 29.78 9.35
C GLU A 100 13.55 28.32 8.88
N ALA A 101 13.10 27.38 9.71
CA ALA A 101 12.99 25.97 9.31
C ALA A 101 11.97 25.77 8.18
N ALA A 102 10.82 26.46 8.21
CA ALA A 102 9.81 26.37 7.15
C ALA A 102 10.29 26.94 5.80
N SER A 103 11.28 27.84 5.81
CA SER A 103 11.89 28.38 4.59
C SER A 103 12.94 27.46 3.96
N ASP A 104 13.38 26.43 4.69
CA ASP A 104 14.37 25.46 4.23
C ASP A 104 13.69 24.29 3.50
N VAL A 105 13.59 24.42 2.17
CA VAL A 105 12.97 23.43 1.28
C VAL A 105 13.71 22.09 1.21
N SER A 106 14.89 21.98 1.82
CA SER A 106 15.65 20.73 1.83
C SER A 106 15.20 19.77 2.93
N LEU A 107 14.46 20.26 3.93
CA LEU A 107 14.00 19.47 5.07
C LEU A 107 12.81 18.59 4.70
N ASP A 108 12.84 17.32 5.13
CA ASP A 108 11.75 16.35 4.95
C ASP A 108 11.27 16.26 3.49
N ARG A 109 12.25 16.32 2.58
CA ARG A 109 12.05 16.45 1.13
C ARG A 109 11.36 15.25 0.47
N THR A 110 11.30 14.11 1.13
CA THR A 110 10.77 12.88 0.52
C THR A 110 9.51 12.39 1.22
N LEU A 111 8.54 11.94 0.43
CA LEU A 111 7.36 11.22 0.90
C LEU A 111 7.38 9.78 0.38
N ILE A 112 7.04 8.84 1.24
CA ILE A 112 6.61 7.50 0.84
C ILE A 112 5.10 7.57 0.55
N VAL A 113 4.73 7.11 -0.65
CA VAL A 113 3.35 7.03 -1.12
C VAL A 113 3.05 5.65 -1.70
N SER A 114 1.76 5.33 -1.78
CA SER A 114 1.23 4.15 -2.48
C SER A 114 0.18 4.60 -3.50
N PRO A 115 0.23 4.14 -4.76
CA PRO A 115 -0.67 4.62 -5.80
C PRO A 115 -2.11 4.17 -5.59
N LEU A 116 -3.04 4.97 -6.10
CA LEU A 116 -4.44 4.62 -6.26
C LEU A 116 -4.61 3.95 -7.61
N VAL A 117 -5.23 2.77 -7.63
CA VAL A 117 -5.42 1.94 -8.82
C VAL A 117 -6.88 1.52 -8.97
N ASP A 118 -7.30 1.27 -10.21
CA ASP A 118 -8.64 0.79 -10.50
C ASP A 118 -8.77 -0.67 -10.03
N PRO A 119 -9.73 -1.00 -9.15
CA PRO A 119 -9.91 -2.36 -8.65
C PRO A 119 -10.34 -3.36 -9.73
N SER A 120 -10.84 -2.91 -10.88
CA SER A 120 -11.18 -3.77 -12.02
C SER A 120 -9.93 -4.32 -12.72
N GLU A 121 -8.78 -3.67 -12.57
CA GLU A 121 -7.49 -4.09 -13.12
C GLU A 121 -6.77 -5.11 -12.22
N LEU A 122 -7.29 -5.32 -11.00
CA LEU A 122 -6.66 -6.15 -9.97
C LEU A 122 -7.24 -7.57 -9.88
N ARG A 123 -6.36 -8.51 -9.52
CA ARG A 123 -6.76 -9.88 -9.16
C ARG A 123 -7.30 -9.91 -7.73
N GLY A 124 -8.34 -10.72 -7.48
CA GLY A 124 -8.96 -10.86 -6.14
C GLY A 124 -10.46 -10.58 -6.11
N GLY A 125 -11.02 -10.07 -7.21
CA GLY A 125 -12.43 -9.75 -7.36
C GLY A 125 -12.75 -8.37 -6.77
N GLN A 126 -13.24 -7.48 -7.63
CA GLN A 126 -13.55 -6.08 -7.28
C GLN A 126 -14.37 -5.94 -5.98
N GLY A 127 -15.38 -6.80 -5.78
CA GLY A 127 -16.19 -6.78 -4.56
C GLY A 127 -15.40 -7.06 -3.27
N ASN A 128 -14.38 -7.92 -3.31
CA ASN A 128 -13.54 -8.19 -2.14
C ASN A 128 -12.56 -7.05 -1.87
N LEU A 129 -12.00 -6.46 -2.94
CA LEU A 129 -11.11 -5.29 -2.87
C LEU A 129 -11.84 -4.10 -2.24
N LEU A 130 -13.01 -3.75 -2.76
CA LEU A 130 -13.84 -2.65 -2.26
C LEU A 130 -14.44 -2.91 -0.87
N ALA A 131 -14.63 -4.17 -0.51
CA ALA A 131 -15.01 -4.56 0.84
C ALA A 131 -13.84 -4.49 1.85
N GLY A 132 -12.61 -4.23 1.40
CA GLY A 132 -11.41 -4.21 2.27
C GLY A 132 -11.01 -5.59 2.77
N LYS A 133 -11.36 -6.66 2.03
CA LYS A 133 -11.07 -8.05 2.41
C LYS A 133 -9.74 -8.56 1.88
N VAL A 134 -9.08 -7.82 1.00
CA VAL A 134 -7.80 -8.23 0.38
C VAL A 134 -6.67 -7.45 1.03
N ILE A 135 -5.78 -8.17 1.72
CA ILE A 135 -4.60 -7.55 2.35
C ILE A 135 -3.67 -6.98 1.29
N GLY A 136 -3.06 -5.83 1.60
CA GLY A 136 -2.24 -5.08 0.66
C GLY A 136 -3.02 -4.02 -0.10
N TYR A 137 -4.34 -3.93 0.08
CA TYR A 137 -5.17 -2.91 -0.55
C TYR A 137 -6.05 -2.20 0.47
N LEU A 138 -6.24 -0.89 0.28
CA LEU A 138 -7.17 -0.08 1.08
C LEU A 138 -8.26 0.49 0.16
N PRO A 139 -9.55 0.19 0.38
CA PRO A 139 -10.62 0.76 -0.43
C PRO A 139 -10.79 2.26 -0.17
N VAL A 140 -10.98 3.00 -1.27
CA VAL A 140 -11.16 4.45 -1.29
C VAL A 140 -12.51 4.74 -1.96
N PRO A 141 -13.50 5.29 -1.24
CA PRO A 141 -14.79 5.63 -1.81
C PRO A 141 -14.67 6.82 -2.78
N THR A 142 -15.60 6.98 -3.71
CA THR A 142 -15.68 8.18 -4.55
C THR A 142 -15.76 9.44 -3.69
N HIS A 143 -14.91 10.43 -3.97
CA HIS A 143 -14.94 11.74 -3.32
C HIS A 143 -16.26 12.47 -3.66
N PRO A 144 -16.91 13.18 -2.70
CA PRO A 144 -18.17 13.89 -2.96
C PRO A 144 -18.12 14.84 -4.17
N ASP A 145 -16.99 15.54 -4.33
CA ASP A 145 -16.75 16.45 -5.45
C ASP A 145 -16.12 15.79 -6.70
N ASN A 146 -16.08 14.45 -6.77
CA ASN A 146 -15.46 13.66 -7.85
C ASN A 146 -13.96 13.94 -8.09
N LEU A 147 -13.23 14.42 -7.08
CA LEU A 147 -11.76 14.58 -7.14
C LEU A 147 -11.02 13.24 -7.20
N VAL A 148 -11.63 12.20 -6.64
CA VAL A 148 -11.13 10.82 -6.61
C VAL A 148 -12.30 9.90 -6.96
N THR A 149 -12.14 9.05 -7.97
CA THR A 149 -13.11 7.99 -8.30
C THR A 149 -12.94 6.81 -7.35
N GLU A 150 -13.98 5.97 -7.21
CA GLU A 150 -13.88 4.73 -6.44
C GLU A 150 -12.66 3.90 -6.90
N CYS A 151 -11.76 3.61 -5.97
CA CYS A 151 -10.50 2.94 -6.27
C CYS A 151 -9.98 2.19 -5.04
N VAL A 152 -8.78 1.62 -5.16
CA VAL A 152 -8.03 1.11 -4.00
C VAL A 152 -6.64 1.69 -3.98
N VAL A 153 -6.07 1.89 -2.79
CA VAL A 153 -4.64 2.14 -2.62
C VAL A 153 -3.91 0.80 -2.68
N ASP A 154 -2.95 0.65 -3.58
CA ASP A 154 -2.06 -0.50 -3.65
C ASP A 154 -0.91 -0.33 -2.65
N LEU A 155 -1.10 -0.84 -1.43
CA LEU A 155 -0.10 -0.77 -0.36
C LEU A 155 1.06 -1.76 -0.60
N THR A 156 0.89 -2.74 -1.49
CA THR A 156 1.96 -3.71 -1.82
C THR A 156 3.12 -3.04 -2.53
N TYR A 157 2.85 -1.88 -3.15
CA TYR A 157 3.84 -1.01 -3.74
C TYR A 157 3.97 0.31 -2.98
N GLN A 158 5.20 0.64 -2.63
CA GLN A 158 5.55 1.92 -2.00
C GLN A 158 6.64 2.57 -2.84
N CYS A 159 6.43 3.82 -3.25
CA CYS A 159 7.45 4.64 -3.90
C CYS A 159 7.81 5.83 -3.02
N THR A 160 9.06 6.26 -3.18
CA THR A 160 9.54 7.52 -2.62
C THR A 160 9.45 8.59 -3.69
N ILE A 161 8.79 9.70 -3.38
CA ILE A 161 8.63 10.86 -4.26
C ILE A 161 9.16 12.12 -3.57
N ASP A 162 9.54 13.11 -4.36
CA ASP A 162 9.94 14.44 -3.86
C ASP A 162 8.69 15.23 -3.47
N ARG A 163 8.66 15.75 -2.23
CA ARG A 163 7.57 16.56 -1.67
C ARG A 163 7.37 17.86 -2.44
N LEU A 164 8.35 18.34 -3.17
CA LEU A 164 8.22 19.54 -4.02
C LEU A 164 7.46 19.25 -5.32
N ASP A 165 7.38 18.00 -5.74
CA ASP A 165 6.77 17.56 -7.00
C ASP A 165 5.35 16.98 -6.80
N VAL A 166 4.69 17.30 -5.68
CA VAL A 166 3.34 16.80 -5.36
C VAL A 166 2.32 17.92 -5.24
N ALA A 167 1.11 17.65 -5.71
CA ALA A 167 -0.05 18.51 -5.46
C ALA A 167 -1.05 17.78 -4.58
N LYS A 168 -1.37 18.33 -3.41
CA LYS A 168 -2.41 17.76 -2.54
C LYS A 168 -3.79 17.93 -3.18
N ILE A 169 -4.53 16.82 -3.30
CA ILE A 169 -5.86 16.77 -3.90
C ILE A 169 -6.93 16.72 -2.81
N THR A 170 -6.78 15.85 -1.82
CA THR A 170 -7.68 15.72 -0.68
C THR A 170 -6.97 15.02 0.49
N SER A 171 -7.66 14.81 1.60
CA SER A 171 -7.14 14.10 2.76
C SER A 171 -8.21 13.22 3.39
N ILE A 172 -7.79 12.28 4.21
CA ILE A 172 -8.69 11.34 4.88
C ILE A 172 -8.86 11.66 6.37
N THR A 173 -10.00 11.28 6.93
CA THR A 173 -10.32 11.46 8.35
C THR A 173 -9.39 10.64 9.24
N GLU A 174 -9.34 10.96 10.54
CA GLU A 174 -8.61 10.13 11.52
C GLU A 174 -9.15 8.69 11.58
N ALA A 175 -10.44 8.46 11.34
CA ALA A 175 -11.02 7.13 11.30
C ALA A 175 -10.48 6.31 10.12
N ALA A 176 -10.42 6.92 8.93
CA ALA A 176 -9.81 6.33 7.74
C ALA A 176 -8.29 6.13 7.91
N ARG A 177 -7.57 7.07 8.54
CA ARG A 177 -6.14 6.89 8.88
C ARG A 177 -5.89 5.68 9.78
N LYS A 178 -6.77 5.41 10.75
CA LYS A 178 -6.66 4.19 11.57
C LYS A 178 -6.80 2.92 10.73
N GLN A 179 -7.69 2.92 9.73
CA GLN A 179 -7.82 1.81 8.79
C GLN A 179 -6.58 1.67 7.91
N LEU A 180 -6.04 2.77 7.39
CA LEU A 180 -4.76 2.78 6.65
C LEU A 180 -3.62 2.20 7.49
N ARG A 181 -3.45 2.67 8.73
CA ARG A 181 -2.41 2.17 9.65
C ARG A 181 -2.60 0.67 9.93
N TYR A 182 -3.84 0.23 10.14
CA TYR A 182 -4.15 -1.18 10.32
C TYR A 182 -3.78 -2.02 9.07
N ALA A 183 -4.13 -1.56 7.87
CA ALA A 183 -3.80 -2.23 6.62
C ALA A 183 -2.28 -2.31 6.38
N LEU A 184 -1.54 -1.23 6.68
CA LEU A 184 -0.08 -1.21 6.63
C LEU A 184 0.56 -2.20 7.61
N ILE A 185 0.03 -2.29 8.84
CA ILE A 185 0.50 -3.26 9.84
C ILE A 185 0.21 -4.69 9.39
N GLN A 186 -0.99 -4.97 8.89
CA GLN A 186 -1.34 -6.30 8.36
C GLN A 186 -0.40 -6.71 7.22
N LEU A 187 -0.14 -5.80 6.28
CA LEU A 187 0.79 -6.07 5.18
C LEU A 187 2.21 -6.33 5.70
N ALA A 188 2.69 -5.53 6.65
CA ALA A 188 4.01 -5.72 7.25
C ALA A 188 4.12 -7.06 8.01
N ALA A 189 3.05 -7.48 8.68
CA ALA A 189 2.99 -8.76 9.40
C ALA A 189 3.01 -9.97 8.46
N LEU A 190 2.47 -9.86 7.24
CA LEU A 190 2.57 -10.90 6.21
C LEU A 190 3.91 -10.94 5.49
N ARG A 191 4.67 -9.85 5.54
CA ARG A 191 6.04 -9.77 5.01
C ARG A 191 7.08 -10.41 5.92
N THR A 192 6.70 -11.27 6.88
CA THR A 192 7.66 -12.09 7.61
C THR A 192 8.53 -12.85 6.62
N ALA A 193 9.83 -12.56 6.64
CA ALA A 193 10.80 -12.98 5.63
C ALA A 193 10.76 -14.50 5.37
N ASP A 194 10.45 -15.29 6.39
CA ASP A 194 10.39 -16.75 6.32
C ASP A 194 9.35 -17.24 5.30
N LEU A 195 8.16 -16.61 5.23
CA LEU A 195 7.11 -17.01 4.28
C LEU A 195 7.48 -16.63 2.84
N GLY A 196 8.17 -15.50 2.65
CA GLY A 196 8.67 -15.07 1.35
C GLY A 196 9.69 -16.05 0.77
N PHE A 197 10.65 -16.49 1.58
CA PHE A 197 11.64 -17.50 1.18
C PHE A 197 10.99 -18.87 0.90
N GLU A 198 10.02 -19.30 1.71
CA GLU A 198 9.30 -20.56 1.49
C GLU A 198 8.47 -20.54 0.20
N VAL A 199 7.82 -19.41 -0.12
CA VAL A 199 7.03 -19.26 -1.35
C VAL A 199 7.92 -19.16 -2.58
N GLU A 200 9.02 -18.40 -2.54
CA GLU A 200 9.98 -18.28 -3.65
C GLU A 200 10.64 -19.62 -4.00
N ALA A 201 10.97 -20.45 -3.00
CA ALA A 201 11.60 -21.75 -3.19
C ALA A 201 10.73 -22.74 -3.99
N VAL A 202 9.42 -22.48 -4.11
CA VAL A 202 8.46 -23.39 -4.72
C VAL A 202 7.76 -22.82 -5.95
N VAL A 203 8.12 -21.61 -6.39
CA VAL A 203 7.59 -21.03 -7.62
C VAL A 203 7.89 -21.95 -8.80
N GLY A 204 6.84 -22.35 -9.54
CA GLY A 204 6.94 -23.32 -10.64
C GLY A 204 6.61 -24.78 -10.27
N ARG A 205 6.29 -25.05 -9.00
CA ARG A 205 5.82 -26.37 -8.51
C ARG A 205 4.31 -26.56 -8.67
N THR A 206 3.87 -27.81 -8.62
CA THR A 206 2.44 -28.16 -8.76
C THR A 206 1.83 -28.49 -7.40
N ILE A 207 0.72 -27.83 -7.05
CA ILE A 207 -0.03 -28.13 -5.83
C ILE A 207 -0.78 -29.45 -6.02
N GLN A 208 -0.48 -30.45 -5.19
CA GLN A 208 -1.15 -31.76 -5.21
C GLN A 208 -2.33 -31.82 -4.25
N LYS A 209 -2.23 -31.16 -3.10
CA LYS A 209 -3.26 -31.23 -2.05
C LYS A 209 -3.31 -29.94 -1.24
N VAL A 210 -4.52 -29.53 -0.87
CA VAL A 210 -4.78 -28.39 0.03
C VAL A 210 -5.50 -28.93 1.26
N GLU A 211 -5.02 -28.59 2.46
CA GLU A 211 -5.58 -29.05 3.72
C GLU A 211 -5.69 -27.90 4.73
N VAL A 212 -6.87 -27.76 5.35
CA VAL A 212 -7.13 -26.75 6.39
C VAL A 212 -7.28 -27.48 7.73
N PRO A 213 -6.36 -27.33 8.69
CA PRO A 213 -6.41 -28.06 9.94
C PRO A 213 -7.65 -27.67 10.77
N ALA A 214 -8.44 -28.66 11.20
CA ALA A 214 -9.66 -28.42 11.97
C ALA A 214 -9.41 -27.74 13.34
N ARG A 215 -8.19 -27.83 13.88
CA ARG A 215 -7.79 -27.19 15.15
C ARG A 215 -7.25 -25.77 15.00
N ASP A 216 -6.83 -25.40 13.80
CA ASP A 216 -6.32 -24.07 13.49
C ASP A 216 -6.79 -23.66 12.08
N PRO A 217 -8.04 -23.18 11.96
CA PRO A 217 -8.64 -22.87 10.67
C PRO A 217 -7.96 -21.68 9.98
N LEU A 218 -7.14 -20.92 10.71
CA LEU A 218 -6.34 -19.82 10.18
C LEU A 218 -5.05 -20.31 9.51
N THR A 219 -4.87 -21.61 9.36
CA THR A 219 -3.72 -22.19 8.68
C THR A 219 -4.18 -22.99 7.46
N VAL A 220 -3.52 -22.83 6.32
CA VAL A 220 -3.71 -23.62 5.11
C VAL A 220 -2.40 -24.33 4.79
N HIS A 221 -2.44 -25.64 4.67
CA HIS A 221 -1.32 -26.46 4.22
C HIS A 221 -1.44 -26.74 2.73
N LEU A 222 -0.43 -26.35 1.96
CA LEU A 222 -0.29 -26.70 0.55
C LEU A 222 0.77 -27.78 0.39
N GLN A 223 0.38 -28.97 -0.03
CA GLN A 223 1.32 -30.04 -0.37
C GLN A 223 1.68 -29.96 -1.86
N LEU A 224 2.99 -29.97 -2.14
CA LEU A 224 3.55 -29.87 -3.47
C LEU A 224 3.98 -31.22 -4.05
N ASP A 225 4.34 -31.24 -5.32
CA ASP A 225 4.72 -32.43 -6.07
C ASP A 225 6.03 -33.10 -5.63
N ASP A 226 6.89 -32.37 -4.94
CA ASP A 226 8.10 -32.89 -4.32
C ASP A 226 7.89 -33.37 -2.86
N GLY A 227 6.65 -33.30 -2.36
CA GLY A 227 6.29 -33.68 -1.01
C GLY A 227 6.52 -32.61 0.05
N GLN A 228 7.02 -31.41 -0.31
CA GLN A 228 7.06 -30.27 0.61
C GLN A 228 5.65 -29.80 0.98
N VAL A 229 5.50 -29.28 2.20
CA VAL A 229 4.24 -28.71 2.70
C VAL A 229 4.50 -27.27 3.12
N ILE A 230 3.82 -26.33 2.48
CA ILE A 230 3.87 -24.91 2.84
C ILE A 230 2.70 -24.59 3.76
N GLN A 231 3.00 -23.91 4.85
CA GLN A 231 2.02 -23.40 5.78
C GLN A 231 1.72 -21.93 5.47
N LEU A 232 0.55 -21.66 4.91
CA LEU A 232 0.06 -20.29 4.70
C LEU A 232 -0.87 -19.91 5.85
N LEU A 233 -0.69 -18.72 6.43
CA LEU A 233 -1.69 -18.16 7.33
C LEU A 233 -2.89 -17.66 6.51
N GLN A 234 -4.06 -18.23 6.75
CA GLN A 234 -5.33 -17.68 6.32
C GLN A 234 -5.52 -16.30 6.96
N GLN A 235 -5.94 -15.34 6.15
CA GLN A 235 -6.25 -13.98 6.62
C GLN A 235 -7.30 -14.06 7.74
N PRO A 236 -7.13 -13.37 8.89
CA PRO A 236 -8.20 -13.26 9.85
C PRO A 236 -9.36 -12.51 9.20
N GLY A 237 -10.51 -13.18 9.04
CA GLY A 237 -11.75 -12.49 8.74
C GLY A 237 -12.07 -11.50 9.87
N THR A 238 -12.62 -10.33 9.52
CA THR A 238 -13.14 -9.38 10.51
C THR A 238 -14.13 -10.07 11.45
N PRO A 239 -14.11 -9.78 12.77
CA PRO A 239 -15.06 -10.36 13.70
C PRO A 239 -16.49 -9.97 13.29
N ASP A 240 -17.28 -10.96 12.91
CA ASP A 240 -18.71 -10.77 12.65
C ASP A 240 -19.39 -10.42 13.99
N GLN A 241 -19.87 -9.20 14.12
CA GLN A 241 -20.61 -8.77 15.32
C GLN A 241 -22.04 -9.32 15.38
N GLN A 242 -22.48 -10.14 14.42
CA GLN A 242 -23.91 -10.50 14.29
C GLN A 242 -24.31 -11.97 14.49
N THR A 243 -23.40 -12.93 14.65
CA THR A 243 -23.83 -14.33 14.89
C THR A 243 -23.01 -15.03 15.96
N GLY A 244 -23.39 -14.83 17.21
CA GLY A 244 -22.98 -15.68 18.32
C GLY A 244 -23.62 -17.07 18.23
N ARG A 245 -22.98 -18.00 17.50
CA ARG A 245 -23.21 -19.47 17.43
C ARG A 245 -24.63 -19.87 16.95
N THR A 246 -24.82 -20.88 16.10
CA THR A 246 -24.45 -22.31 16.24
C THR A 246 -24.51 -23.00 14.87
N GLY A 247 -23.87 -24.16 14.76
CA GLY A 247 -23.61 -24.93 13.55
C GLY A 247 -24.79 -25.19 12.61
N ASP A 248 -24.47 -25.26 11.32
CA ASP A 248 -24.90 -26.29 10.35
C ASP A 248 -24.42 -25.86 8.95
N PHE A 249 -23.20 -26.25 8.58
CA PHE A 249 -22.69 -26.05 7.21
C PHE A 249 -22.15 -27.33 6.54
N PHE A 250 -22.35 -28.49 7.17
CA PHE A 250 -22.11 -29.79 6.53
C PHE A 250 -23.36 -30.67 6.64
N SER A 251 -24.31 -30.44 5.73
CA SER A 251 -25.35 -31.40 5.38
C SER A 251 -25.34 -31.58 3.87
N SER A 252 -24.44 -32.42 3.37
CA SER A 252 -24.56 -33.01 2.04
C SER A 252 -24.11 -34.48 2.05
N GLY A 253 -25.10 -35.37 1.98
CA GLY A 253 -25.09 -36.57 1.14
C GLY A 253 -24.07 -37.66 1.45
N GLY A 254 -24.39 -38.53 2.42
CA GLY A 254 -23.93 -39.92 2.40
C GLY A 254 -24.79 -40.74 1.45
N HIS A 255 -24.17 -41.34 0.43
CA HIS A 255 -24.78 -42.39 -0.39
C HIS A 255 -24.91 -43.70 0.39
N SER A 256 -26.14 -44.24 0.39
CA SER A 256 -26.44 -45.65 0.17
C SER A 256 -27.88 -45.77 -0.31
#